data_AF-Q5DAM1-F1
#
_entry.id   AF-Q5DAM1-F1
#
_cell.length_a   1.000
_cell.length_b   1.000
_cell.length_c   1.000
_cell.angle_alpha   90.00
_cell.angle_beta   90.00
_cell.angle_gamma   90.00
#
_symmetry.space_group_name_H-M   'P 1'
#
loop_
_entity.id
_entity.type
_entity.pdbx_description
1 polymer ?
#
loop_
_entity_poly.entity_id
_entity_poly.type
_entity_poly.pdbx_seq_one_letter_code
_entity_poly.pdbx_strand_id
1 'polypeptide(L)'
;MNQLPILHHFKLCLLGRTGQSIRFRYSPDPGTLEQRLFRAVTKPVIPPININPNERRLRKMEEDRLRKENNPYRKFLIEKAKEEFLKPMENNMVLVFQQLYHKAREIVPVQNKLFLKDMHFKGFPLSILREAAQGTRYEMFTRYFLHSNIPNTYLFSEPTPEKCYDAINITKKCHFLLLLE
;
A
#
# COMPACT_ATOMS: atom_id res chain seq x y z
N MET A 1 3.32 0.04 -45.52
CA MET A 1 2.06 -0.45 -46.10
C MET A 1 1.85 -1.90 -45.67
N ASN A 2 0.59 -2.24 -45.39
CA ASN A 2 0.05 -3.58 -45.13
C ASN A 2 0.24 -4.15 -43.72
N GLN A 3 -0.58 -3.59 -42.80
CA GLN A 3 -1.12 -4.36 -41.68
C GLN A 3 -1.96 -5.51 -42.25
N LEU A 4 -1.65 -6.74 -41.84
CA LEU A 4 -2.47 -7.93 -42.09
C LEU A 4 -2.82 -8.58 -40.74
N PRO A 5 -3.96 -9.28 -40.67
CA PRO A 5 -5.01 -8.88 -39.76
C PRO A 5 -5.08 -9.73 -38.49
N ILE A 6 -5.52 -9.02 -37.44
CA ILE A 6 -6.38 -9.45 -36.35
C ILE A 6 -6.75 -10.94 -36.39
N LEU A 7 -6.29 -11.64 -35.36
CA LEU A 7 -6.83 -12.90 -34.83
C LEU A 7 -8.36 -12.81 -34.73
N HIS A 8 -9.05 -13.16 -35.81
CA HIS A 8 -10.47 -13.41 -35.76
C HIS A 8 -10.70 -14.75 -35.09
N HIS A 9 -11.34 -14.68 -33.92
CA HIS A 9 -11.96 -15.78 -33.20
C HIS A 9 -12.31 -16.97 -34.09
N PHE A 10 -11.61 -18.10 -33.88
CA PHE A 10 -12.09 -19.42 -34.22
C PHE A 10 -13.41 -19.69 -33.46
N LYS A 11 -14.53 -19.26 -34.04
CA LYS A 11 -15.84 -19.83 -33.71
C LYS A 11 -15.98 -21.07 -34.57
N LEU A 12 -15.63 -22.23 -33.99
CA LEU A 12 -16.08 -23.53 -34.47
C LEU A 12 -17.62 -23.55 -34.44
N CYS A 13 -18.24 -23.11 -35.53
CA CYS A 13 -19.65 -23.35 -35.81
C CYS A 13 -19.79 -24.80 -36.28
N LEU A 14 -20.00 -25.71 -35.33
CA LEU A 14 -20.53 -27.04 -35.63
C LEU A 14 -21.97 -26.85 -36.12
N LEU A 15 -22.14 -26.87 -37.43
CA LEU A 15 -23.45 -26.93 -38.09
C LEU A 15 -23.98 -28.36 -37.95
N GLY A 16 -25.18 -28.53 -37.39
CA GLY A 16 -25.91 -29.79 -37.52
C GLY A 16 -26.26 -30.06 -38.99
N ARG A 17 -26.63 -31.31 -39.32
CA ARG A 17 -26.92 -31.78 -40.70
C ARG A 17 -27.97 -30.95 -41.50
N THR A 18 -28.66 -29.98 -40.88
CA THR A 18 -29.65 -29.10 -41.50
C THR A 18 -29.29 -27.60 -41.50
N GLY A 19 -28.05 -27.23 -41.15
CA GLY A 19 -27.58 -25.85 -41.22
C GLY A 19 -28.13 -24.90 -40.14
N GLN A 20 -28.89 -25.41 -39.16
CA GLN A 20 -29.35 -24.62 -38.02
C GLN A 20 -28.28 -24.57 -36.92
N SER A 21 -28.08 -23.39 -36.31
CA SER A 21 -27.11 -23.22 -35.23
C SER A 21 -27.51 -24.07 -34.03
N ILE A 22 -26.59 -24.92 -33.55
CA ILE A 22 -26.78 -25.71 -32.33
C ILE A 22 -26.91 -24.73 -31.16
N ARG A 23 -28.14 -24.58 -30.64
CA ARG A 23 -28.40 -23.77 -29.45
C ARG A 23 -27.86 -24.50 -28.22
N PHE A 24 -26.58 -24.29 -27.89
CA PHE A 24 -25.95 -24.82 -26.67
C PHE A 24 -26.49 -24.22 -25.36
N ARG A 25 -27.52 -23.37 -25.40
CA ARG A 25 -28.20 -22.86 -24.21
C ARG A 25 -29.52 -23.58 -24.06
N TYR A 26 -29.64 -24.35 -22.98
CA TYR A 26 -30.92 -24.78 -22.46
C TYR A 26 -31.78 -23.53 -22.21
N SER A 27 -32.82 -23.36 -23.03
CA SER A 27 -33.88 -22.39 -22.77
C SER A 27 -35.04 -23.18 -22.17
N PRO A 28 -35.32 -23.03 -20.87
CA PRO A 28 -36.47 -23.71 -20.28
C PRO A 28 -37.74 -23.30 -21.03
N ASP A 29 -38.66 -24.24 -21.20
CA ASP A 29 -39.95 -24.00 -21.81
C ASP A 29 -40.67 -22.86 -21.04
N PRO A 30 -41.18 -21.81 -21.71
CA PRO A 30 -41.94 -20.75 -21.06
C PRO A 30 -43.17 -21.25 -20.27
N GLY A 31 -43.66 -22.46 -20.56
CA GLY A 31 -44.81 -23.06 -19.89
C GLY A 31 -46.15 -22.47 -20.36
N THR A 32 -47.25 -22.89 -19.72
CA THR A 32 -48.61 -22.45 -20.07
C THR A 32 -48.82 -20.96 -19.79
N LEU A 33 -49.88 -20.37 -20.36
CA LEU A 33 -50.23 -18.96 -20.10
C LEU A 33 -50.45 -18.70 -18.60
N GLU A 34 -51.13 -19.61 -17.92
CA GLU A 34 -51.39 -19.54 -16.48
C GLU A 34 -50.10 -19.60 -15.65
N GLN A 35 -49.18 -20.49 -16.00
CA GLN A 35 -47.88 -20.57 -15.33
C GLN A 35 -47.07 -19.28 -15.51
N ARG A 36 -47.17 -18.65 -16.68
CA ARG A 36 -46.51 -17.36 -16.95
C ARG A 36 -47.14 -16.22 -16.13
N LEU A 37 -48.47 -16.18 -16.05
CA LEU A 37 -49.20 -15.20 -15.23
C LEU A 37 -48.90 -15.40 -13.74
N PHE A 38 -48.93 -16.64 -13.26
CA PHE A 38 -48.58 -16.98 -11.89
C PHE A 38 -47.16 -16.52 -11.56
N ARG A 39 -46.17 -16.91 -12.39
CA ARG A 39 -44.77 -16.48 -12.22
C ARG A 39 -44.60 -14.96 -12.24
N ALA A 40 -45.41 -14.23 -13.02
CA ALA A 40 -45.35 -12.77 -13.08
C ALA A 40 -45.88 -12.12 -11.80
N VAL A 41 -47.00 -12.63 -11.26
CA VAL A 41 -47.63 -12.14 -10.03
C VAL A 41 -46.82 -12.52 -8.79
N THR A 42 -46.21 -13.70 -8.77
CA THR A 42 -45.39 -14.17 -7.64
C THR A 42 -43.95 -13.65 -7.66
N LYS A 43 -43.60 -12.70 -8.55
CA LYS A 43 -42.26 -12.08 -8.49
C LYS A 43 -42.15 -11.33 -7.17
N PRO A 44 -41.07 -11.54 -6.38
CA PRO A 44 -40.88 -10.79 -5.16
C PRO A 44 -40.76 -9.30 -5.50
N VAL A 45 -41.59 -8.48 -4.86
CA VAL A 45 -41.47 -7.02 -4.95
C VAL A 45 -40.32 -6.60 -4.05
N ILE A 46 -39.14 -6.41 -4.64
CA ILE A 46 -37.99 -5.88 -3.92
C ILE A 46 -38.21 -4.36 -3.75
N PRO A 47 -38.27 -3.84 -2.51
CA PRO A 47 -38.42 -2.41 -2.30
C PRO A 47 -37.22 -1.66 -2.90
N PRO A 48 -37.43 -0.49 -3.53
CA PRO A 48 -36.34 0.29 -4.08
C PRO A 48 -35.39 0.74 -2.95
N ILE A 49 -34.09 0.47 -3.12
CA ILE A 49 -33.05 0.98 -2.22
C ILE A 49 -32.89 2.47 -2.51
N ASN A 50 -33.46 3.34 -1.67
CA ASN A 50 -33.41 4.81 -1.82
C ASN A 50 -32.02 5.44 -1.57
N ILE A 51 -30.97 4.63 -1.36
CA ILE A 51 -29.64 5.17 -1.13
C ILE A 51 -28.98 5.40 -2.49
N ASN A 52 -28.79 6.67 -2.83
CA ASN A 52 -28.01 7.07 -3.99
C ASN A 52 -26.62 6.38 -3.94
N PRO A 53 -26.16 5.72 -5.01
CA PRO A 53 -24.83 5.09 -5.04
C PRO A 53 -23.70 6.01 -4.58
N ASN A 54 -23.80 7.31 -4.84
CA ASN A 54 -22.82 8.31 -4.39
C ASN A 54 -22.86 8.51 -2.87
N GLU A 55 -24.05 8.62 -2.26
CA GLU A 55 -24.18 8.73 -0.80
C GLU A 55 -23.62 7.50 -0.09
N ARG A 56 -23.85 6.30 -0.65
CA ARG A 56 -23.28 5.05 -0.11
C ARG A 56 -21.75 5.07 -0.15
N ARG A 57 -21.14 5.58 -1.22
CA ARG A 57 -19.68 5.75 -1.31
C ARG A 57 -19.16 6.73 -0.28
N LEU A 58 -19.81 7.89 -0.15
CA LEU A 58 -19.43 8.92 0.82
C LEU A 58 -19.49 8.38 2.26
N ARG A 59 -20.58 7.70 2.63
CA ARG A 59 -20.70 7.06 3.96
C ARG A 59 -19.59 6.04 4.22
N LYS A 60 -19.28 5.19 3.23
CA LYS A 60 -18.20 4.21 3.37
C LYS A 60 -16.84 4.88 3.53
N MET A 61 -16.55 5.93 2.76
CA MET A 61 -15.31 6.71 2.91
C MET A 61 -15.20 7.34 4.30
N GLU A 62 -16.30 7.86 4.83
CA GLU A 62 -16.37 8.44 6.17
C GLU A 62 -16.17 7.38 7.26
N GLU A 63 -16.82 6.22 7.16
CA GLU A 63 -16.63 5.08 8.06
C GLU A 63 -15.16 4.59 8.04
N ASP A 64 -14.56 4.47 6.86
CA ASP A 64 -13.16 4.06 6.71
C ASP A 64 -12.20 5.12 7.30
N ARG A 65 -12.52 6.41 7.19
CA ARG A 65 -11.78 7.51 7.82
C ARG A 65 -11.86 7.40 9.34
N LEU A 66 -13.06 7.29 9.90
CA LEU A 66 -13.28 7.17 11.34
C LEU A 66 -12.59 5.92 11.93
N ARG A 67 -12.60 4.80 11.20
CA ARG A 67 -11.87 3.59 11.61
C ARG A 67 -10.37 3.79 11.64
N LYS A 68 -9.80 4.52 10.67
CA LYS A 68 -8.36 4.82 10.63
C LYS A 68 -7.94 5.80 11.72
N GLU A 69 -8.78 6.78 12.02
CA GLU A 69 -8.54 7.77 13.09
C GLU A 69 -8.65 7.13 14.47
N ASN A 70 -9.66 6.29 14.69
CA ASN A 70 -9.92 5.64 15.97
C ASN A 70 -9.18 4.31 16.16
N ASN A 71 -8.20 3.98 15.32
CA ASN A 71 -7.47 2.73 15.43
C ASN A 71 -6.57 2.72 16.68
N PRO A 72 -6.80 1.83 17.67
CA PRO A 72 -5.96 1.77 18.87
C PRO A 72 -4.50 1.42 18.57
N TYR A 73 -4.25 0.64 17.51
CA TYR A 73 -2.90 0.30 17.08
C TYR A 73 -2.10 1.52 16.63
N ARG A 74 -2.77 2.52 16.05
CA ARG A 74 -2.12 3.78 15.66
C ARG A 74 -1.60 4.53 16.88
N LYS A 75 -2.41 4.62 17.96
CA LYS A 75 -1.99 5.25 19.22
C LYS A 75 -0.77 4.54 19.81
N PHE A 76 -0.79 3.21 19.84
CA PHE A 76 0.35 2.40 20.27
C PHE A 76 1.62 2.69 19.44
N LEU A 77 1.50 2.77 18.10
CA LEU A 77 2.63 3.08 17.24
C LEU A 77 3.20 4.49 17.49
N ILE A 78 2.34 5.47 17.79
CA ILE A 78 2.77 6.84 18.12
C ILE A 78 3.55 6.84 19.43
N GLU A 79 3.05 6.18 20.47
CA GLU A 79 3.74 6.06 21.75
C GLU A 79 5.09 5.35 21.58
N LYS A 80 5.11 4.24 20.85
CA LYS A 80 6.35 3.53 20.52
C LYS A 80 7.34 4.38 19.72
N ALA A 81 6.88 5.16 18.75
CA ALA A 81 7.74 6.08 18.01
C ALA A 81 8.35 7.16 18.94
N LYS A 82 7.58 7.69 19.88
CA LYS A 82 8.12 8.64 20.88
C LYS A 82 9.22 7.99 21.72
N GLU A 83 9.00 6.77 22.19
CA GLU A 83 9.95 6.07 23.06
C GLU A 83 11.19 5.55 22.35
N GLU A 84 11.02 4.87 21.22
CA GLU A 84 12.10 4.12 20.57
C GLU A 84 12.85 4.95 19.51
N PHE A 85 12.23 6.00 18.99
CA PHE A 85 12.81 6.86 17.94
C PHE A 85 13.17 8.25 18.46
N LEU A 86 12.22 9.00 19.02
CA LEU A 86 12.46 10.40 19.40
C LEU A 86 13.34 10.55 20.65
N LYS A 87 13.13 9.75 21.70
CA LYS A 87 14.02 9.78 22.89
C LYS A 87 15.47 9.47 22.52
N PRO A 88 15.81 8.40 21.76
CA PRO A 88 17.20 8.13 21.41
C PRO A 88 17.79 9.16 20.44
N MET A 89 16.96 9.83 19.63
CA MET A 89 17.41 10.90 18.72
C MET A 89 18.00 12.10 19.47
N GLU A 90 17.72 12.25 20.77
CA GLU A 90 18.26 13.37 21.56
C GLU A 90 19.76 13.29 21.78
N ASN A 91 20.26 12.10 22.06
CA ASN A 91 21.64 11.87 22.46
C ASN A 91 22.48 11.19 21.35
N ASN A 92 21.83 10.72 20.30
CA ASN A 92 22.48 9.98 19.22
C ASN A 92 22.56 10.82 17.96
N MET A 93 23.59 10.54 17.16
CA MET A 93 23.65 10.97 15.77
C MET A 93 22.64 10.15 14.96
N VAL A 94 21.92 10.83 14.07
CA VAL A 94 20.98 10.20 13.13
C VAL A 94 21.39 10.55 11.71
N LEU A 95 21.65 9.53 10.90
CA LEU A 95 21.86 9.67 9.46
C LEU A 95 20.61 9.19 8.75
N VAL A 96 20.10 10.00 7.83
CA VAL A 96 18.87 9.70 7.10
C VAL A 96 19.21 9.24 5.70
N PHE A 97 18.77 8.04 5.34
CA PHE A 97 18.98 7.47 4.02
C PHE A 97 17.65 7.25 3.30
N GLN A 98 17.60 7.67 2.05
CA GLN A 98 16.57 7.25 1.12
C GLN A 98 16.98 5.90 0.52
N GLN A 99 16.12 4.89 0.69
CA GLN A 99 16.36 3.57 0.12
C GLN A 99 15.81 3.49 -1.29
N LEU A 100 16.68 3.23 -2.25
CA LEU A 100 16.30 2.85 -3.60
C LEU A 100 15.99 1.36 -3.67
N TYR A 101 15.45 0.92 -4.81
CA TYR A 101 15.20 -0.49 -5.05
C TYR A 101 16.49 -1.32 -4.97
N HIS A 102 16.46 -2.37 -4.14
CA HIS A 102 17.59 -3.26 -3.91
C HIS A 102 17.10 -4.68 -3.57
N LYS A 103 17.98 -5.67 -3.69
CA LYS A 103 17.67 -7.04 -3.28
C LYS A 103 18.01 -7.22 -1.80
N ALA A 104 17.26 -8.05 -1.09
CA ALA A 104 17.52 -8.33 0.33
C ALA A 104 18.97 -8.80 0.59
N ARG A 105 19.54 -9.59 -0.33
CA ARG A 105 20.94 -10.07 -0.25
C ARG A 105 22.00 -8.96 -0.29
N GLU A 106 21.66 -7.78 -0.79
CA GLU A 106 22.57 -6.64 -0.90
C GLU A 106 22.59 -5.81 0.39
N ILE A 107 21.44 -5.66 1.05
CA ILE A 107 21.32 -4.86 2.28
C ILE A 107 21.76 -5.61 3.54
N VAL A 108 21.54 -6.92 3.61
CA VAL A 108 21.88 -7.72 4.81
C VAL A 108 23.38 -7.61 5.19
N PRO A 109 24.35 -7.74 4.27
CA PRO A 109 25.77 -7.57 4.61
C PRO A 109 26.10 -6.14 5.10
N VAL A 110 25.40 -5.13 4.60
CA VAL A 110 25.57 -3.73 5.01
C VAL A 110 25.07 -3.53 6.43
N GLN A 111 23.87 -4.04 6.72
CA GLN A 111 23.29 -4.02 8.06
C GLN A 111 24.18 -4.74 9.07
N ASN A 112 24.72 -5.91 8.71
CA ASN A 112 25.63 -6.66 9.59
C ASN A 112 26.91 -5.88 9.89
N LYS A 113 27.52 -5.22 8.89
CA LYS A 113 28.71 -4.38 9.10
C LYS A 113 28.44 -3.18 10.00
N LEU A 114 27.27 -2.57 9.85
CA LEU A 114 26.84 -1.45 10.69
C LEU A 114 26.53 -1.93 12.12
N PHE A 115 25.88 -3.09 12.26
CA PHE A 115 25.57 -3.71 13.55
C PHE A 115 26.83 -4.05 14.36
N LEU A 116 27.87 -4.59 13.70
CA LEU A 116 29.16 -4.86 14.33
C LEU A 116 29.89 -3.60 14.84
N LYS A 117 29.45 -2.42 14.39
CA LYS A 117 29.94 -1.12 14.84
C LYS A 117 28.89 -0.39 15.69
N ASP A 118 27.94 -1.10 16.30
CA ASP A 118 26.88 -0.53 17.16
C ASP A 118 26.03 0.55 16.47
N MET A 119 25.83 0.41 15.16
CA MET A 119 24.96 1.27 14.38
C MET A 119 23.71 0.51 13.96
N HIS A 120 22.54 1.09 14.27
CA HIS A 120 21.27 0.40 14.09
C HIS A 120 20.33 1.19 13.19
N PHE A 121 19.74 0.52 12.20
CA PHE A 121 18.64 1.10 11.47
C PHE A 121 17.37 1.02 12.30
N LYS A 122 16.68 2.15 12.40
CA LYS A 122 15.32 2.25 12.91
C LYS A 122 14.43 2.78 11.81
N GLY A 123 13.18 2.34 11.80
CA GLY A 123 12.22 2.71 10.78
C GLY A 123 10.83 2.80 11.38
N PHE A 124 10.17 3.93 11.16
CA PHE A 124 8.76 4.12 11.43
C PHE A 124 8.09 4.75 10.20
N PRO A 125 6.80 4.47 9.96
CA PRO A 125 6.06 5.15 8.90
C PRO A 125 6.08 6.67 9.13
N LEU A 126 6.29 7.43 8.05
CA LEU A 126 6.39 8.89 8.11
C LEU A 126 5.14 9.55 8.73
N SER A 127 3.95 9.01 8.45
CA SER A 127 2.70 9.51 9.04
C SER A 127 2.70 9.44 10.57
N ILE A 128 3.25 8.36 11.13
CA ILE A 128 3.36 8.15 12.58
C ILE A 128 4.44 9.07 13.15
N LEU A 129 5.59 9.19 12.48
CA LEU A 129 6.67 10.08 12.93
C LEU A 129 6.25 11.55 12.96
N ARG A 130 5.50 12.03 11.95
CA ARG A 130 4.98 13.41 11.94
C ARG A 130 4.03 13.67 13.10
N GLU A 131 3.13 12.73 13.37
CA GLU A 131 2.19 12.84 14.49
C GLU A 131 2.90 12.73 15.85
N ALA A 132 3.91 11.86 15.96
CA ALA A 132 4.72 11.71 17.17
C ALA A 132 5.61 12.93 17.44
N ALA A 133 6.13 13.57 16.38
CA ALA A 133 7.02 14.72 16.46
C ALA A 133 6.27 16.04 16.70
N GLN A 134 4.96 16.08 16.50
CA GLN A 134 4.14 17.28 16.72
C GLN A 134 4.28 17.76 18.18
N GLY A 135 4.62 19.03 18.38
CA GLY A 135 4.87 19.61 19.70
C GLY A 135 6.23 19.26 20.31
N THR A 136 7.11 18.56 19.58
CA THR A 136 8.50 18.30 19.98
C THR A 136 9.48 19.15 19.18
N ARG A 137 10.75 19.23 19.61
CA ARG A 137 11.81 19.93 18.87
C ARG A 137 12.03 19.41 17.45
N TYR A 138 11.60 18.18 17.16
CA TYR A 138 11.77 17.51 15.86
C TYR A 138 10.62 17.77 14.88
N GLU A 139 9.63 18.57 15.26
CA GLU A 139 8.51 18.89 14.38
C GLU A 139 9.01 19.52 13.07
N MET A 140 9.94 20.47 13.15
CA MET A 140 10.53 21.11 11.96
C MET A 140 11.32 20.13 11.10
N PHE A 141 12.06 19.21 11.72
CA PHE A 141 12.77 18.14 11.01
C PHE A 141 11.79 17.27 10.19
N THR A 142 10.70 16.81 10.81
CA THR A 142 9.73 15.97 10.09
C THR A 142 8.94 16.72 9.01
N ARG A 143 8.70 18.03 9.19
CA ARG A 143 7.96 18.86 8.23
C ARG A 143 8.80 19.22 7.01
N TYR A 144 10.06 19.65 7.22
CA TYR A 144 10.90 20.17 6.14
C TYR A 144 11.85 19.12 5.56
N PHE A 145 12.48 18.30 6.39
CA PHE A 145 13.48 17.33 5.92
C PHE A 145 12.83 16.06 5.36
N LEU A 146 11.73 15.62 5.98
CA LEU A 146 11.00 14.40 5.58
C LEU A 146 9.69 14.74 4.84
N HIS A 147 9.73 15.71 3.93
CA HIS A 147 8.54 16.20 3.23
C HIS A 147 8.01 15.20 2.17
N SER A 148 8.91 14.43 1.55
CA SER A 148 8.57 13.48 0.49
C SER A 148 7.92 12.22 1.05
N ASN A 149 6.97 11.64 0.31
CA ASN A 149 6.32 10.37 0.67
C ASN A 149 7.20 9.14 0.37
N ILE A 150 8.52 9.34 0.23
CA ILE A 150 9.46 8.27 -0.08
C ILE A 150 9.88 7.62 1.24
N PRO A 151 9.96 6.27 1.31
CA PRO A 151 10.40 5.61 2.52
C PRO A 151 11.85 5.94 2.84
N ASN A 152 12.05 6.56 4.00
CA ASN A 152 13.36 6.87 4.55
C ASN A 152 13.72 5.88 5.65
N THR A 153 15.01 5.64 5.80
CA THR A 153 15.58 4.82 6.88
C THR A 153 16.58 5.61 7.68
N TYR A 154 16.61 5.36 8.98
CA TYR A 154 17.33 6.20 9.92
C TYR A 154 18.38 5.35 10.62
N LEU A 155 19.65 5.68 10.43
CA LEU A 155 20.76 5.02 11.09
C LEU A 155 21.09 5.79 12.38
N PHE A 156 20.96 5.12 13.52
CA PHE A 156 21.30 5.66 14.82
C PHE A 156 22.68 5.17 15.24
N SER A 157 23.48 6.07 15.80
CA SER A 157 24.74 5.76 16.45
C SER A 157 25.09 6.82 17.50
N GLU A 158 26.03 6.50 18.37
CA GLU A 158 26.63 7.49 19.26
C GLU A 158 27.24 8.65 18.46
N PRO A 159 27.22 9.89 18.99
CA PRO A 159 27.63 11.09 18.28
C PRO A 159 29.16 11.26 18.27
N THR A 160 29.88 10.26 17.75
CA THR A 160 31.35 10.31 17.60
C THR A 160 31.75 10.47 16.13
N PRO A 161 32.79 11.27 15.82
CA PRO A 161 33.24 11.47 14.44
C PRO A 161 33.67 10.17 13.73
N GLU A 162 34.24 9.23 14.48
CA GLU A 162 34.68 7.92 13.97
C GLU A 162 33.51 7.09 13.45
N LYS A 163 32.40 7.01 14.20
CA LYS A 163 31.18 6.30 13.80
C LYS A 163 30.57 6.94 12.55
N CYS A 164 30.59 8.26 12.45
CA CYS A 164 30.13 8.98 11.25
C CYS A 164 30.99 8.62 10.02
N TYR A 165 32.31 8.68 10.15
CA TYR A 165 33.24 8.31 9.09
C TYR A 165 33.05 6.85 8.64
N ASP A 166 32.89 5.94 9.60
CA ASP A 166 32.62 4.53 9.35
C ASP A 166 31.29 4.31 8.63
N ALA A 167 30.22 4.97 9.09
CA ALA A 167 28.90 4.89 8.47
C ALA A 167 28.98 5.31 7.00
N ILE A 168 29.56 6.48 6.72
CA ILE A 168 29.71 7.00 5.36
C ILE A 168 30.58 6.07 4.51
N ASN A 169 31.67 5.52 5.07
CA ASN A 169 32.55 4.61 4.33
C ASN A 169 31.90 3.27 3.95
N ILE A 170 30.97 2.80 4.78
CA ILE A 170 30.21 1.58 4.51
C ILE A 170 29.11 1.89 3.49
N THR A 171 28.34 2.97 3.71
CA THR A 171 27.17 3.30 2.88
C THR A 171 27.55 3.84 1.51
N LYS A 172 28.67 4.57 1.36
CA LYS A 172 29.14 5.07 0.05
C LYS A 172 29.41 3.97 -0.99
N LYS A 173 29.64 2.73 -0.54
CA LYS A 173 29.84 1.57 -1.41
C LYS A 173 28.52 0.99 -1.92
N CYS A 174 27.40 1.44 -1.39
CA CYS A 174 26.06 0.91 -1.68
C CYS A 174 25.34 1.86 -2.63
N HIS A 175 25.08 1.42 -3.87
CA HIS A 175 24.39 2.26 -4.86
C HIS A 175 22.91 2.52 -4.53
N PHE A 176 22.35 1.85 -3.53
CA PHE A 176 20.92 1.90 -3.19
C PHE A 176 20.62 2.68 -1.90
N LEU A 177 21.64 3.15 -1.19
CA LEU A 177 21.47 4.02 -0.01
C LEU A 177 21.94 5.42 -0.38
N LEU A 178 20.99 6.33 -0.53
CA LEU A 178 21.29 7.74 -0.75
C LEU A 178 21.22 8.47 0.58
N LEU A 179 22.32 9.07 1.01
CA LEU A 179 22.31 9.98 2.16
C LEU A 179 21.53 11.23 1.76
N LEU A 180 20.58 11.64 2.60
CA LEU A 180 19.87 12.90 2.44
C LEU A 180 20.68 14.01 3.13
N GLU A 181 20.94 15.08 2.39
CA GLU A 181 21.62 16.31 2.87
C GLU A 181 20.61 17.43 3.13
#